data_AF-D2H5P9-F1
#
_entry.id   AF-D2H5P9-F1
#
_cell.length_a   1.000
_cell.length_b   1.000
_cell.length_c   1.000
_cell.angle_alpha   90.00
_cell.angle_beta   90.00
_cell.angle_gamma   90.00
#
_symmetry.space_group_name_H-M   'P 1'
#
loop_
_entity.id
_entity.type
_entity.pdbx_description
1 polymer ?
#
loop_
_entity_poly.entity_id
_entity_poly.type
_entity_poly.pdbx_seq_one_letter_code
_entity_poly.pdbx_strand_id
1 'polypeptide(L)' 'SSGSSCVTAALGNTWSHSVNTRLILQYLGSERRQILIAKSPLAPFTSFAYTIKKEGLVL' A
#
# COMPACT_ATOMS: atom_id res chain seq x y z
N SER A 1 -5.29 14.91 -19.56
CA SER A 1 -4.17 15.26 -18.65
C SER A 1 -4.17 14.27 -17.49
N SER A 2 -3.55 13.10 -17.66
CA SER A 2 -3.44 12.10 -16.60
C SER A 2 -2.22 12.45 -15.74
N GLY A 3 -2.44 13.22 -14.67
CA GLY A 3 -1.39 13.54 -13.72
C GLY A 3 -1.02 12.28 -12.94
N SER A 4 0.18 11.74 -13.17
CA SER A 4 0.72 10.68 -12.32
C SER A 4 0.87 11.23 -10.90
N SER A 5 0.02 10.79 -9.97
CA SER A 5 0.19 11.10 -8.55
C SER A 5 1.42 10.35 -8.04
N CYS A 6 2.58 11.02 -8.07
CA CYS A 6 3.80 10.51 -7.47
C CYS A 6 3.63 10.45 -5.95
N VAL A 7 3.18 9.30 -5.43
CA VAL A 7 3.08 9.05 -3.99
C VAL A 7 4.50 8.88 -3.44
N THR A 8 5.02 9.95 -2.83
CA THR A 8 6.34 9.95 -2.18
C THR A 8 6.17 9.65 -0.69
N ALA A 9 7.07 8.85 -0.11
CA ALA A 9 7.03 8.54 1.31
C ALA A 9 7.24 9.81 2.16
N ALA A 10 6.44 9.97 3.21
CA ALA A 10 6.39 11.19 4.03
C ALA A 10 7.71 11.53 4.76
N LEU A 11 8.66 10.60 4.85
CA LEU A 11 9.89 10.73 5.64
C LEU A 11 11.18 10.67 4.80
N GLY A 12 11.07 10.78 3.48
CA GLY A 12 12.21 10.85 2.56
C GLY A 12 13.00 9.54 2.37
N ASN A 13 14.12 9.64 1.67
CA ASN A 13 14.90 8.48 1.22
C ASN A 13 15.56 7.72 2.38
N THR A 14 16.04 8.42 3.41
CA THR A 14 16.73 7.79 4.56
C THR A 14 15.83 6.82 5.32
N TRP A 15 14.57 7.19 5.56
CA TRP A 15 13.59 6.30 6.17
C TRP A 15 13.22 5.11 5.27
N SER A 16 13.18 5.32 3.95
CA SER A 16 12.90 4.26 2.99
C SER A 16 13.95 3.15 2.99
N HIS A 17 15.21 3.46 3.38
CA HIS A 17 16.28 2.47 3.50
C HIS A 17 16.23 1.65 4.80
N SER A 18 15.64 2.17 5.87
CA SER A 18 15.49 1.45 7.15
C SER A 18 14.25 0.55 7.21
N VAL A 19 13.31 0.71 6.26
CA VAL A 19 12.10 -0.11 6.20
C VAL A 19 12.31 -1.34 5.32
N ASN A 20 12.14 -2.53 5.91
CA ASN A 20 12.22 -3.80 5.19
C ASN A 20 10.92 -4.12 4.40
N THR A 21 9.76 -3.65 4.87
CA THR A 21 8.45 -3.94 4.26
C THR A 21 7.68 -2.67 3.99
N ARG A 22 7.38 -2.39 2.72
CA ARG A 22 6.58 -1.23 2.30
C ARG A 22 5.26 -1.70 1.74
N LEU A 23 4.17 -1.32 2.41
CA LEU A 23 2.80 -1.55 1.97
C LEU A 23 2.22 -0.25 1.40
N ILE A 24 1.52 -0.35 0.27
CA ILE A 24 0.75 0.74 -0.31
C ILE A 24 -0.73 0.39 -0.16
N LEU A 25 -1.49 1.25 0.53
CA LEU A 25 -2.94 1.13 0.66
C LEU A 25 -3.58 2.05 -0.36
N GLN A 26 -4.41 1.49 -1.24
CA GLN A 26 -5.11 2.29 -2.25
C GLN A 26 -6.56 1.85 -2.37
N TYR A 27 -7.41 2.79 -2.77
CA TYR A 27 -8.82 2.54 -3.05
C TYR A 27 -8.95 1.87 -4.42
N LEU A 28 -9.83 0.88 -4.51
CA LEU A 28 -10.28 0.27 -5.78
C LEU A 28 -11.72 0.69 -6.14
N GLY A 29 -12.46 1.22 -5.17
CA GLY A 29 -13.81 1.74 -5.29
C GLY A 29 -14.27 2.35 -3.97
N SER A 30 -15.57 2.52 -3.79
CA SER A 30 -16.17 3.04 -2.55
C SER A 30 -15.90 2.13 -1.35
N GLU A 31 -16.14 0.83 -1.51
CA GLU A 31 -16.06 -0.17 -0.43
C GLU A 31 -14.76 -0.97 -0.44
N ARG A 32 -14.23 -1.23 -1.65
CA ARG A 32 -13.08 -2.12 -1.86
C ARG A 32 -11.78 -1.34 -1.90
N ARG A 33 -10.79 -1.86 -1.19
CA ARG A 33 -9.43 -1.35 -1.14
C ARG A 33 -8.45 -2.47 -1.49
N GLN A 34 -7.20 -2.12 -1.72
CA GLN A 34 -6.12 -3.10 -1.82
C GLN A 34 -4.89 -2.69 -1.02
N ILE A 35 -4.19 -3.70 -0.53
CA ILE A 35 -2.85 -3.61 0.02
C ILE A 35 -1.91 -4.15 -1.05
N LEU A 36 -0.96 -3.33 -1.48
CA LEU A 36 0.11 -3.72 -2.40
C LEU A 36 1.42 -3.85 -1.62
N ILE A 37 2.09 -4.98 -1.75
CA ILE A 37 3.46 -5.18 -1.25
C ILE A 37 4.42 -4.56 -2.28
N ALA A 38 4.91 -3.37 -1.99
CA ALA A 38 5.82 -2.64 -2.89
C ALA A 38 7.31 -2.95 -2.63
N LYS A 39 7.65 -3.33 -1.39
CA LYS A 39 8.98 -3.80 -1.01
C LYS A 39 8.82 -4.83 0.11
N SER A 40 9.48 -5.99 0.01
CA SER A 40 9.64 -6.94 1.10
C SER A 40 10.87 -7.83 0.82
N PRO A 41 11.68 -8.20 1.82
CA PRO A 41 12.74 -9.18 1.64
C PRO A 41 12.22 -10.62 1.44
N LEU A 42 10.97 -10.90 1.83
CA LEU A 42 10.42 -12.26 1.87
C LEU A 42 9.22 -12.46 0.94
N ALA A 43 8.46 -11.41 0.63
CA ALA A 43 7.24 -11.49 -0.18
C ALA A 43 7.44 -10.87 -1.58
N PRO A 44 6.82 -11.45 -2.62
CA PRO A 44 6.86 -10.87 -3.97
C PRO A 44 6.08 -9.56 -4.04
N PHE A 45 6.28 -8.81 -5.12
CA PHE A 45 5.41 -7.70 -5.47
C PHE A 45 4.02 -8.24 -5.83
N THR A 46 3.06 -8.08 -4.92
CA THR A 46 1.70 -8.64 -5.04
C THR A 46 0.67 -7.78 -4.30
N SER A 47 -0.61 -7.97 -4.62
CA SER A 47 -1.70 -7.25 -3.97
C SER A 47 -2.78 -8.16 -3.40
N PHE A 48 -3.41 -7.70 -2.33
CA PHE A 48 -4.56 -8.32 -1.69
C PHE A 48 -5.68 -7.29 -1.60
N ALA A 49 -6.90 -7.70 -1.97
CA ALA A 49 -8.06 -6.87 -1.71
C ALA A 49 -8.45 -6.94 -0.24
N TYR A 50 -9.05 -5.87 0.27
CA TYR A 50 -9.67 -5.84 1.58
C TYR A 50 -10.86 -4.87 1.61
N THR A 51 -11.67 -5.02 2.64
CA THR A 51 -12.76 -4.10 3.02
C THR A 51 -12.57 -3.66 4.47
N ILE A 52 -13.19 -2.55 4.84
CA ILE A 52 -13.24 -2.11 6.25
C ILE A 52 -14.69 -2.28 6.71
N LYS A 53 -14.89 -3.16 7.68
CA LYS A 53 -16.20 -3.45 8.29
C LYS A 53 -16.18 -3.00 9.76
N LYS A 54 -17.29 -3.23 10.47
CA LYS A 54 -17.43 -2.86 11.89
C LYS A 54 -16.37 -3.55 12.76
N GLU A 55 -15.98 -4.76 12.38
CA GLU A 55 -14.93 -5.57 12.99
C GLU A 55 -13.50 -5.18 12.59
N GLY A 56 -13.32 -4.24 11.65
CA GLY A 56 -12.02 -3.76 11.19
C GLY A 56 -11.67 -4.19 9.76
N LEU A 57 -10.40 -4.48 9.53
CA LEU A 57 -9.87 -4.88 8.21
C LEU A 57 -10.20 -6.35 7.93
N VAL A 58 -10.89 -6.60 6.80
CA VAL A 58 -11.27 -7.95 6.36
C VAL A 58 -10.77 -8.18 4.93
N LEU A 59 -9.96 -9.22 4.73
CA LEU A 59 -9.45 -9.65 3.42
C LEU A 59 -10.56 -10.27 2.55
#